data_AF-A0A392SQ67-F1
#
_entry.id   AF-A0A392SQ67-F1
#
_cell.length_a   1.000
_cell.length_b   1.000
_cell.length_c   1.000
_cell.angle_alpha   90.00
_cell.angle_beta   90.00
_cell.angle_gamma   90.00
#
_symmetry.space_group_name_H-M   'P 1'
#
loop_
_entity.id
_entity.type
_entity.pdbx_description
1 polymer ?
#
loop_
_entity_poly.entity_id
_entity_poly.type
_entity_poly.pdbx_seq_one_letter_code
_entity_poly.pdbx_strand_id
1 'polypeptide(L)' 'NEAVFHEQYGAFEAQRRAQEEERAAAAAARSPTFTYSELGLDDLGAFNNFMDPDPPANV' A
#
# COMPACT_ATOMS: atom_id res chain seq x y z
N ASN A 1 -32.28 25.50 3.53
CA ASN A 1 -31.07 25.11 4.27
C ASN A 1 -30.56 23.75 3.76
N GLU A 2 -31.44 22.74 3.67
CA GLU A 2 -31.11 21.40 3.15
C GLU A 2 -30.58 21.34 1.70
N ALA A 3 -31.14 22.12 0.77
CA ALA A 3 -30.66 22.13 -0.63
C ALA A 3 -29.18 22.60 -0.76
N VAL A 4 -28.78 23.59 0.05
CA VAL A 4 -27.41 24.11 0.07
C VAL A 4 -26.44 23.06 0.64
N PHE A 5 -26.89 22.28 1.62
CA PHE A 5 -26.10 21.19 2.19
C PHE A 5 -25.81 20.10 1.16
N HIS A 6 -26.81 19.67 0.38
CA HIS A 6 -26.60 18.64 -0.65
C HIS A 6 -25.66 19.11 -1.77
N GLU A 7 -25.75 20.37 -2.17
CA GLU A 7 -24.86 20.95 -3.17
C GLU A 7 -23.41 20.99 -2.69
N GLN A 8 -23.18 21.47 -1.46
CA GLN A 8 -21.84 21.53 -0.86
C GLN A 8 -21.25 20.14 -0.57
N TYR A 9 -22.08 19.20 -0.10
CA TYR A 9 -21.66 17.83 0.14
C TYR A 9 -21.28 17.12 -1.18
N GLY A 10 -22.06 17.33 -2.25
CA GLY A 10 -21.73 16.81 -3.58
C GLY A 10 -20.41 17.36 -4.11
N ALA A 11 -20.16 18.66 -3.93
CA ALA A 11 -18.88 19.27 -4.31
C ALA A 11 -17.69 18.72 -3.49
N PHE A 12 -17.90 18.51 -2.19
CA PHE A 12 -16.90 17.91 -1.31
C PHE A 12 -16.57 16.45 -1.70
N GLU A 13 -17.60 15.64 -1.96
CA GLU A 13 -17.45 14.25 -2.43
C GLU A 13 -16.65 14.19 -3.74
N ALA A 14 -16.98 15.07 -4.70
CA ALA A 14 -16.27 15.15 -5.98
C ALA A 14 -14.79 15.55 -5.81
N GLN A 15 -14.51 16.55 -4.97
CA GLN A 15 -13.14 16.97 -4.66
C GLN A 15 -12.35 15.86 -3.96
N ARG A 16 -12.96 15.19 -2.97
CA ARG A 16 -12.32 14.09 -2.24
C ARG A 16 -11.92 12.97 -3.19
N ARG A 17 -12.83 12.57 -4.10
CA ARG A 17 -12.55 11.53 -5.09
C ARG A 17 -11.41 11.92 -6.02
N ALA A 18 -11.40 13.16 -6.53
CA ALA A 18 -10.32 13.64 -7.39
C ALA A 18 -8.97 13.66 -6.66
N GLN A 19 -8.95 14.08 -5.39
CA GLN A 19 -7.74 14.07 -4.58
C GLN A 19 -7.23 12.65 -4.29
N GLU A 20 -8.14 11.71 -4.04
CA GLU A 20 -7.79 10.30 -3.82
C GLU A 20 -7.18 9.67 -5.08
N GLU A 21 -7.75 9.97 -6.25
CA GLU A 21 -7.22 9.54 -7.54
C GLU A 21 -5.82 10.12 -7.81
N GLU A 22 -5.61 11.41 -7.51
CA GLU A 22 -4.29 12.05 -7.62
C GLU A 22 -3.27 11.41 -6.66
N ARG A 23 -3.67 11.11 -5.41
CA ARG A 23 -2.80 10.43 -4.44
C ARG A 23 -2.44 9.02 -4.90
N ALA A 24 -3.40 8.28 -5.45
CA ALA A 24 -3.17 6.94 -5.99
C ALA A 24 -2.21 6.99 -7.19
N ALA A 25 -2.42 7.93 -8.12
CA ALA A 25 -1.53 8.15 -9.26
C ALA A 25 -0.12 8.58 -8.82
N ALA A 26 -0.01 9.48 -7.83
CA ALA A 26 1.28 9.89 -7.27
C ALA A 26 1.98 8.75 -6.52
N ALA A 27 1.24 7.90 -5.81
CA ALA A 27 1.79 6.70 -5.16
C ALA A 27 2.26 5.67 -6.20
N ALA A 28 1.50 5.45 -7.27
CA ALA A 28 1.91 4.59 -8.38
C ALA A 28 3.14 5.15 -9.12
N ALA A 29 3.23 6.46 -9.30
CA ALA A 29 4.38 7.12 -9.93
C ALA A 29 5.63 7.18 -9.04
N ARG A 30 5.47 7.12 -7.71
CA ARG A 30 6.57 7.21 -6.73
C ARG A 30 6.93 5.89 -6.07
N SER A 31 6.18 4.81 -6.33
CA SER A 31 6.55 3.48 -5.85
C SER A 31 7.43 2.81 -6.90
N PRO A 32 8.70 2.50 -6.59
CA PRO A 32 9.47 1.61 -7.44
C PRO A 32 8.77 0.25 -7.41
N THR A 33 8.49 -0.28 -8.60
CA THR A 33 7.91 -1.62 -8.72
C THR A 33 9.04 -2.63 -8.58
N PHE A 34 9.16 -3.23 -7.41
CA PHE A 34 10.07 -4.36 -7.18
C PHE A 34 9.34 -5.67 -7.51
N THR A 35 10.04 -6.61 -8.13
CA THR A 35 9.51 -7.97 -8.32
C THR A 35 9.76 -8.81 -7.08
N TYR A 36 8.95 -9.86 -6.85
CA TYR A 36 9.18 -10.80 -5.74
C TYR A 36 10.60 -11.39 -5.78
N SER A 37 11.15 -11.65 -6.97
CA SER A 37 12.53 -12.07 -7.20
C SER A 37 13.57 -11.07 -6.73
N GLU A 38 13.36 -9.78 -7.01
CA GLU A 38 14.29 -8.71 -6.61
C GLU A 38 14.30 -8.49 -5.10
N LEU A 39 13.18 -8.78 -4.43
CA LEU A 39 13.08 -8.73 -2.97
C LEU A 39 13.58 -10.01 -2.28
N GLY A 40 14.01 -11.02 -3.04
CA GLY A 40 14.38 -12.33 -2.49
C GLY A 40 13.21 -13.05 -1.82
N LEU A 41 11.97 -12.73 -2.23
CA LEU A 41 10.73 -13.26 -1.65
C LEU A 41 10.10 -14.39 -2.50
N ASP A 42 10.78 -14.84 -3.57
CA ASP A 42 10.32 -15.98 -4.38
C ASP A 42 10.35 -17.31 -3.61
N ASP A 43 11.23 -17.43 -2.60
CA ASP A 43 11.30 -18.56 -1.70
C ASP A 43 11.17 -18.09 -0.25
N LEU A 44 9.91 -17.99 0.20
CA LEU A 44 9.57 -17.63 1.58
C LEU A 44 10.17 -18.60 2.62
N GLY A 45 10.59 -19.80 2.22
CA GLY A 45 11.28 -20.77 3.08
C GLY A 45 12.79 -20.53 3.20
N ALA A 46 13.42 -19.90 2.21
CA ALA A 46 14.82 -19.45 2.26
C ALA A 46 14.97 -18.00 2.76
N PHE A 47 13.85 -17.30 2.97
CA PHE A 47 13.85 -15.99 3.59
C PHE A 47 14.38 -16.11 5.02
N ASN A 48 15.53 -15.49 5.29
CA ASN A 48 16.13 -15.45 6.62
C ASN A 48 15.28 -14.55 7.53
N ASN A 49 14.19 -15.10 8.04
CA ASN A 49 13.34 -14.48 9.03
C ASN A 49 14.18 -14.21 10.29
N PHE A 50 14.41 -12.94 10.62
CA PHE A 50 15.16 -12.54 11.82
C PHE A 50 14.60 -13.13 13.13
N MET A 51 13.32 -13.50 13.13
CA MET A 51 12.62 -14.08 14.28
C MET A 51 12.56 -15.60 14.27
N ASP A 52 13.06 -16.26 13.22
CA ASP A 52 13.11 -17.71 13.20
C ASP A 52 14.29 -18.14 14.07
N PRO A 53 14.05 -18.87 15.17
CA PRO A 53 15.14 -19.34 16.01
C PRO A 53 16.01 -20.30 15.20
N ASP A 54 17.33 -20.16 15.33
CA ASP A 54 18.26 -21.12 14.72
C ASP A 54 17.86 -22.54 15.12
N PRO A 55 17.86 -23.50 14.18
CA PRO A 55 17.58 -24.89 14.51
C PRO A 55 18.56 -25.32 15.60
N PRO A 56 18.10 -26.06 16.62
CA PRO A 56 18.96 -26.45 17.73
C PRO A 56 20.18 -27.17 17.18
N ALA A 57 21.37 -26.70 17.54
CA ALA A 57 22.61 -27.39 17.22
C ALA A 57 22.53 -28.78 17.86
N ASN A 58 22.44 -29.83 17.05
CA ASN A 58 22.52 -31.20 17.52
C ASN A 58 23.93 -31.42 18.11
N VAL A 59 24.03 -31.36 19.44
CA VAL A 59 25.22 -31.72 20.25
C VAL A 59 24.86 -32.83 21.23
#